data_AF-A0A941W8T8-F1
#
_entry.id   AF-A0A941W8T8-F1
#
_cell.length_a   1.000
_cell.length_b   1.000
_cell.length_c   1.000
_cell.angle_alpha   90.00
_cell.angle_beta   90.00
_cell.angle_gamma   90.00
#
_symmetry.space_group_name_H-M   'P 1'
#
loop_
_entity.id
_entity.type
_entity.pdbx_description
1 polymer ?
#
loop_
_entity_poly.entity_id
_entity_poly.type
_entity_poly.pdbx_seq_one_letter_code
_entity_poly.pdbx_strand_id
1 'polypeptide(L)'
;MALFVVVGLAATACSDSGNPSEPPTSSTSPTTTMVETRPSLAEEQAPAWIGEVVNLHDLGGDACFNQYSWFQDDRLVEIDTRVPCEGPHQFEIYRLAQHPARQGAPWPGDREMEAFATAECYNAFSDFVGTIYELSELELGFLVPRRTDFEHEAAQFRGVHCYVSSADGTELVGSARGSLR
;
A
#
# COMPACT_ATOMS: atom_id res chain seq x y z
N MET A 1 37.52 -6.73 -38.80
CA MET A 1 37.82 -5.91 -39.99
C MET A 1 36.96 -4.66 -39.89
N ALA A 2 37.59 -3.50 -39.91
CA ALA A 2 37.05 -2.21 -39.50
C ALA A 2 36.00 -1.64 -40.46
N LEU A 3 35.09 -0.80 -39.95
CA LEU A 3 34.91 0.56 -40.48
C LEU A 3 34.13 1.45 -39.50
N PHE A 4 34.83 2.43 -38.92
CA PHE A 4 34.23 3.65 -38.38
C PHE A 4 33.99 4.61 -39.55
N VAL A 5 32.81 5.22 -39.63
CA VAL A 5 32.61 6.49 -40.35
C VAL A 5 31.66 7.38 -39.55
N VAL A 6 32.18 8.52 -39.08
CA VAL A 6 31.44 9.66 -38.52
C VAL A 6 31.33 10.70 -39.62
N VAL A 7 30.14 11.27 -39.85
CA VAL A 7 29.94 12.51 -40.62
C VAL A 7 28.87 13.34 -39.93
N GLY A 8 29.16 14.64 -39.72
CA GLY A 8 28.32 15.57 -38.96
C GLY A 8 27.65 16.68 -39.78
N LEU A 9 26.78 17.41 -39.06
CA LEU A 9 26.22 18.77 -39.20
C LEU A 9 25.57 19.23 -40.53
N ALA A 10 24.32 19.68 -40.41
CA ALA A 10 23.88 20.98 -40.93
C ALA A 10 22.62 21.49 -40.20
N ALA A 11 22.67 22.74 -39.73
CA ALA A 11 21.53 23.50 -39.23
C ALA A 11 20.93 24.32 -40.38
N THR A 12 19.60 24.38 -40.47
CA THR A 12 18.88 25.34 -41.31
C THR A 12 17.63 25.83 -40.60
N ALA A 13 17.67 27.11 -40.21
CA ALA A 13 16.49 27.92 -39.92
C ALA A 13 16.02 28.60 -41.21
N CYS A 14 14.70 28.77 -41.37
CA CYS A 14 14.05 30.03 -41.79
C CYS A 14 12.53 29.83 -41.94
N SER A 15 11.81 30.83 -41.43
CA SER A 15 10.37 31.07 -41.40
C SER A 15 9.75 31.42 -42.77
N ASP A 16 8.40 31.44 -42.84
CA ASP A 16 7.51 32.59 -43.20
C ASP A 16 6.20 32.08 -43.86
N SER A 17 5.03 32.15 -43.21
CA SER A 17 3.99 33.22 -43.23
C SER A 17 2.73 32.84 -44.01
N GLY A 18 1.57 33.12 -43.39
CA GLY A 18 0.26 33.03 -44.06
C GLY A 18 -0.94 33.38 -43.18
N ASN A 19 -1.41 34.63 -43.33
CA ASN A 19 -2.79 35.14 -43.19
C ASN A 19 -3.26 35.80 -41.85
N PRO A 20 -4.30 36.66 -41.86
CA PRO A 20 -4.21 38.11 -41.60
C PRO A 20 -5.05 38.60 -40.41
N SER A 21 -4.86 39.89 -40.06
CA SER A 21 -5.60 40.74 -39.08
C SER A 21 -7.13 40.58 -39.13
N GLU A 22 -7.95 40.64 -38.06
CA GLU A 22 -8.22 41.64 -36.98
C GLU A 22 -9.37 41.04 -36.08
N PRO A 23 -9.94 41.62 -34.98
CA PRO A 23 -9.67 42.85 -34.19
C PRO A 23 -9.58 42.56 -32.64
N PRO A 24 -9.51 43.56 -31.73
CA PRO A 24 -9.32 43.29 -30.30
C PRO A 24 -10.67 43.07 -29.60
N THR A 25 -10.83 41.93 -28.94
CA THR A 25 -11.95 41.70 -28.03
C THR A 25 -11.42 41.44 -26.63
N SER A 26 -11.53 42.47 -25.80
CA SER A 26 -11.62 42.35 -24.36
C SER A 26 -12.63 41.27 -24.01
N SER A 27 -12.19 40.21 -23.37
CA SER A 27 -13.07 39.25 -22.71
C SER A 27 -12.38 38.85 -21.44
N THR A 28 -12.83 39.51 -20.37
CA THR A 28 -12.66 39.16 -18.97
C THR A 28 -12.56 37.65 -18.80
N SER A 29 -11.38 37.16 -18.41
CA SER A 29 -11.23 35.80 -17.93
C SER A 29 -12.21 35.61 -16.76
N PRO A 30 -13.13 34.63 -16.79
CA PRO A 30 -13.79 34.22 -15.57
C PRO A 30 -12.70 33.62 -14.67
N THR A 31 -12.48 34.23 -13.51
CA THR A 31 -11.81 33.56 -12.40
C THR A 31 -12.58 32.26 -12.14
N THR A 32 -12.01 31.13 -12.55
CA THR A 32 -12.47 29.82 -12.12
C THR A 32 -12.18 29.73 -10.64
N THR A 33 -13.14 30.17 -9.81
CA THR A 33 -13.17 29.82 -8.40
C THR A 33 -13.36 28.33 -8.35
N MET A 34 -12.27 27.58 -8.15
CA MET A 34 -12.38 26.21 -7.67
C MET A 34 -13.03 26.31 -6.29
N VAL A 35 -14.34 26.08 -6.23
CA VAL A 35 -14.99 25.76 -4.97
C VAL A 35 -14.44 24.39 -4.61
N GLU A 36 -13.43 24.38 -3.74
CA GLU A 36 -13.00 23.17 -3.08
C GLU A 36 -14.18 22.72 -2.22
N THR A 37 -15.02 21.85 -2.79
CA THR A 37 -16.09 21.19 -2.06
C THR A 37 -15.40 20.33 -1.01
N ARG A 38 -15.34 20.85 0.23
CA ARG A 38 -14.99 20.08 1.42
C ARG A 38 -15.85 18.81 1.39
N PRO A 39 -15.24 17.61 1.36
CA PRO A 39 -15.97 16.37 1.46
C PRO A 39 -16.94 16.41 2.65
N SER A 40 -18.15 15.89 2.43
CA SER A 40 -19.22 16.01 3.41
C SER A 40 -18.89 15.21 4.67
N LEU A 41 -19.38 15.70 5.82
CA LEU A 41 -19.37 15.16 7.19
C LEU A 41 -19.46 13.63 7.38
N ALA A 42 -19.86 12.86 6.37
CA ALA A 42 -19.91 11.39 6.40
C ALA A 42 -18.52 10.73 6.59
N GLU A 43 -17.44 11.37 6.13
CA GLU A 43 -16.06 10.91 6.37
C GLU A 43 -15.54 11.32 7.77
N GLU A 44 -16.27 12.20 8.48
CA GLU A 44 -15.87 12.73 9.79
C GLU A 44 -16.41 11.93 10.99
N GLN A 45 -17.26 10.92 10.75
CA GLN A 45 -17.80 10.06 11.81
C GLN A 45 -17.01 8.76 11.92
N ALA A 46 -16.72 8.37 13.17
CA ALA A 46 -16.09 7.10 13.46
C ALA A 46 -16.99 5.92 12.99
N PRO A 47 -16.44 4.95 12.25
CA PRO A 47 -17.20 3.79 11.80
C PRO A 47 -17.58 2.91 12.99
N ALA A 48 -18.65 2.14 12.84
CA ALA A 48 -18.96 1.06 13.78
C ALA A 48 -18.01 -0.11 13.52
N TRP A 49 -16.85 -0.12 14.17
CA TRP A 49 -15.87 -1.21 14.04
C TRP A 49 -16.31 -2.46 14.81
N ILE A 50 -15.82 -3.61 14.35
CA ILE A 50 -16.08 -4.91 14.95
C ILE A 50 -14.77 -5.47 15.46
N GLY A 51 -14.77 -6.01 16.69
CA GLY A 51 -13.60 -6.64 17.29
C GLY A 51 -12.91 -5.80 18.35
N GLU A 52 -11.81 -6.34 18.87
CA GLU A 52 -10.98 -5.71 19.89
C GLU A 52 -9.92 -4.83 19.21
N VAL A 53 -9.77 -3.58 19.65
CA VAL A 53 -8.71 -2.69 19.13
C VAL A 53 -7.34 -3.22 19.54
N VAL A 54 -6.45 -3.40 18.56
CA VAL A 54 -5.13 -4.00 18.74
C VAL A 54 -4.05 -3.19 18.04
N ASN A 55 -2.80 -3.47 18.38
CA ASN A 55 -1.65 -3.12 17.54
C ASN A 55 -1.31 -4.32 16.66
N LEU A 56 -1.30 -4.15 15.34
CA LEU A 56 -1.03 -5.25 14.42
C LEU A 56 0.31 -5.93 14.65
N HIS A 57 1.32 -5.21 15.14
CA HIS A 57 2.64 -5.76 15.43
C HIS A 57 2.64 -6.78 16.58
N ASP A 58 1.58 -6.79 17.40
CA ASP A 58 1.43 -7.70 18.54
C ASP A 58 0.62 -8.97 18.17
N LEU A 59 0.14 -9.06 16.92
CA LEU A 59 -0.68 -10.18 16.47
C LEU A 59 0.15 -11.42 16.14
N GLY A 60 -0.39 -12.57 16.51
CA GLY A 60 0.17 -13.88 16.17
C GLY A 60 -0.08 -14.30 14.72
N GLY A 61 0.59 -15.37 14.28
CA GLY A 61 0.15 -16.11 13.09
C GLY A 61 -1.24 -16.70 13.33
N ASP A 62 -2.07 -16.76 12.29
CA ASP A 62 -3.49 -17.14 12.31
C ASP A 62 -4.43 -16.10 12.93
N ALA A 63 -3.99 -14.85 13.09
CA ALA A 63 -4.86 -13.77 13.53
C ALA A 63 -5.64 -13.15 12.35
N CYS A 64 -6.95 -13.03 12.50
CA CYS A 64 -7.81 -12.29 11.59
C CYS A 64 -8.07 -10.88 12.11
N PHE A 65 -8.00 -9.91 11.22
CA PHE A 65 -8.12 -8.51 11.58
C PHE A 65 -8.86 -7.67 10.54
N ASN A 66 -9.34 -6.53 11.00
CA ASN A 66 -9.93 -5.48 10.18
C ASN A 66 -9.15 -4.18 10.37
N GLN A 67 -9.14 -3.35 9.34
CA GLN A 67 -8.61 -1.99 9.36
C GLN A 67 -9.74 -1.00 9.10
N TYR A 68 -9.77 0.05 9.91
CA TYR A 68 -10.72 1.13 9.79
C TYR A 68 -9.99 2.46 9.75
N SER A 69 -10.42 3.35 8.87
CA SER A 69 -9.91 4.71 8.80
C SER A 69 -11.04 5.71 8.58
N TRP A 70 -10.92 6.87 9.20
CA TRP A 70 -11.85 7.99 9.05
C TRP A 70 -11.14 9.30 9.41
N PHE A 71 -11.73 10.44 9.01
CA PHE A 71 -11.22 11.74 9.44
C PHE A 71 -11.91 12.17 10.75
N GLN A 72 -11.20 12.83 11.64
CA GLN A 72 -11.77 13.46 12.83
C GLN A 72 -10.99 14.75 13.09
N ASP A 73 -11.68 15.90 13.08
CA ASP A 73 -11.06 17.22 13.25
C ASP A 73 -9.83 17.42 12.32
N ASP A 74 -10.01 17.15 11.02
CA ASP A 74 -8.97 17.20 9.97
C ASP A 74 -7.76 16.26 10.20
N ARG A 75 -7.90 15.25 11.06
CA ARG A 75 -6.89 14.21 11.29
C ARG A 75 -7.38 12.86 10.81
N LEU A 76 -6.55 12.14 10.06
CA LEU A 76 -6.80 10.73 9.76
C LEU A 76 -6.61 9.92 11.06
N VAL A 77 -7.66 9.19 11.43
CA VAL A 77 -7.63 8.20 12.51
C VAL A 77 -7.66 6.83 11.85
N GLU A 78 -6.73 5.97 12.28
CA GLU A 78 -6.62 4.59 11.83
C GLU A 78 -6.64 3.70 13.06
N ILE A 79 -7.45 2.66 13.04
CA ILE A 79 -7.46 1.62 14.05
C ILE A 79 -7.51 0.26 13.38
N ASP A 80 -6.92 -0.71 14.06
CA ASP A 80 -6.98 -2.10 13.68
C ASP A 80 -7.74 -2.87 14.76
N THR A 81 -8.53 -3.86 14.34
CA THR A 81 -9.23 -4.72 15.28
C THR A 81 -8.95 -6.19 15.01
N ARG A 82 -8.80 -6.97 16.08
CA ARG A 82 -8.76 -8.43 16.01
C ARG A 82 -10.17 -8.99 16.09
N VAL A 83 -10.46 -9.96 15.23
CA VAL A 83 -11.75 -10.67 15.16
C VAL A 83 -11.55 -12.18 15.05
N PRO A 84 -12.55 -13.01 15.41
CA PRO A 84 -12.51 -14.43 15.12
C PRO A 84 -12.52 -14.71 13.61
N CYS A 85 -11.68 -15.63 13.15
CA CYS A 85 -11.57 -15.98 11.74
C CYS A 85 -12.82 -16.70 11.20
N GLU A 86 -13.64 -17.30 12.07
CA GLU A 86 -14.90 -17.96 11.67
C GLU A 86 -15.94 -16.95 11.16
N GLY A 87 -15.83 -15.68 11.56
CA GLY A 87 -16.68 -14.59 11.11
C GLY A 87 -16.08 -13.81 9.94
N PRO A 88 -16.83 -12.81 9.42
CA PRO A 88 -16.33 -11.90 8.41
C PRO A 88 -15.11 -11.11 8.90
N HIS A 89 -14.07 -11.03 8.08
CA HIS A 89 -12.88 -10.24 8.33
C HIS A 89 -12.20 -9.83 7.02
N GLN A 90 -11.43 -8.76 7.04
CA GLN A 90 -10.77 -8.24 5.84
C GLN A 90 -9.44 -8.95 5.57
N PHE A 91 -8.70 -9.30 6.62
CA PHE A 91 -7.34 -9.80 6.52
C PHE A 91 -7.06 -10.96 7.46
N GLU A 92 -6.22 -11.90 7.04
CA GLU A 92 -5.72 -12.98 7.89
C GLU A 92 -4.19 -13.07 7.80
N ILE A 93 -3.52 -12.96 8.95
CA ILE A 93 -2.07 -13.13 9.06
C ILE A 93 -1.73 -14.62 8.98
N TYR A 94 -0.96 -15.01 7.97
CA TYR A 94 -0.58 -16.40 7.77
C TYR A 94 0.87 -16.72 8.12
N ARG A 95 1.72 -15.69 8.18
CA ARG A 95 3.15 -15.86 8.49
C ARG A 95 3.70 -14.64 9.21
N LEU A 96 4.45 -14.92 10.28
CA LEU A 96 5.34 -13.95 10.90
C LEU A 96 6.77 -14.30 10.50
N ALA A 97 7.51 -13.35 9.92
CA ALA A 97 8.92 -13.51 9.60
C ALA A 97 9.75 -12.51 10.40
N GLN A 98 10.90 -12.93 10.93
CA GLN A 98 11.77 -12.06 11.71
C GLN A 98 12.92 -11.57 10.83
N HIS A 99 13.10 -10.26 10.69
CA HIS A 99 14.25 -9.72 9.97
C HIS A 99 15.56 -10.15 10.67
N PRO A 100 16.59 -10.60 9.92
CA PRO A 100 17.81 -11.19 10.49
C PRO A 100 18.76 -10.17 11.12
N ALA A 101 18.49 -8.88 11.00
CA ALA A 101 19.30 -7.83 11.62
C ALA A 101 19.36 -8.00 13.15
N ARG A 102 20.57 -7.90 13.70
CA ARG A 102 20.80 -7.96 15.15
C ARG A 102 20.07 -6.83 15.89
N GLN A 103 19.81 -7.05 17.17
CA GLN A 103 19.29 -6.01 18.05
C GLN A 103 20.18 -4.76 18.02
N GLY A 104 19.55 -3.59 17.91
CA GLY A 104 20.25 -2.30 17.81
C GLY A 104 20.90 -2.03 16.45
N ALA A 105 20.71 -2.90 15.44
CA ALA A 105 21.10 -2.58 14.07
C ALA A 105 20.29 -1.38 13.56
N PRO A 106 20.91 -0.48 12.77
CA PRO A 106 20.22 0.64 12.14
C PRO A 106 19.20 0.14 11.12
N TRP A 107 18.26 1.01 10.75
CA TRP A 107 17.29 0.75 9.69
C TRP A 107 17.98 0.35 8.39
N PRO A 108 17.66 -0.83 7.83
CA PRO A 108 18.26 -1.30 6.57
C PRO A 108 17.82 -0.47 5.35
N GLY A 109 16.67 0.21 5.46
CA GLY A 109 16.08 0.98 4.37
C GLY A 109 14.82 0.33 3.82
N ASP A 110 13.92 1.15 3.31
CA ASP A 110 12.56 0.73 2.94
C ASP A 110 12.59 -0.36 1.87
N ARG A 111 13.43 -0.18 0.84
CA ARG A 111 13.60 -1.16 -0.24
C ARG A 111 14.12 -2.53 0.25
N GLU A 112 15.01 -2.55 1.24
CA GLU A 112 15.54 -3.81 1.78
C GLU A 112 14.46 -4.54 2.58
N MET A 113 13.69 -3.80 3.39
CA MET A 113 12.57 -4.36 4.15
C MET A 113 11.45 -4.87 3.25
N GLU A 114 11.12 -4.13 2.19
CA GLU A 114 10.11 -4.55 1.22
C GLU A 114 10.55 -5.80 0.45
N ALA A 115 11.81 -5.87 0.03
CA ALA A 115 12.35 -7.06 -0.63
C ALA A 115 12.36 -8.28 0.30
N PHE A 116 12.74 -8.09 1.57
CA PHE A 116 12.68 -9.14 2.58
C PHE A 116 11.24 -9.64 2.81
N ALA A 117 10.30 -8.71 3.00
CA ALA A 117 8.89 -9.04 3.20
C ALA A 117 8.29 -9.78 2.00
N THR A 118 8.52 -9.27 0.79
CA THR A 118 8.05 -9.89 -0.46
C THR A 118 8.53 -11.33 -0.56
N ALA A 119 9.83 -11.57 -0.31
CA ALA A 119 10.40 -12.91 -0.39
C ALA A 119 9.80 -13.86 0.67
N GLU A 120 9.74 -13.43 1.93
CA GLU A 120 9.22 -14.26 3.03
C GLU A 120 7.74 -14.61 2.84
N CYS A 121 6.94 -13.62 2.46
CA CYS A 121 5.50 -13.77 2.31
C CYS A 121 5.17 -14.63 1.09
N TYR A 122 5.73 -14.29 -0.08
CA TYR A 122 5.47 -15.05 -1.31
C TYR A 122 5.86 -16.53 -1.17
N ASN A 123 7.03 -16.81 -0.58
CA ASN A 123 7.49 -18.19 -0.38
C ASN A 123 6.62 -19.00 0.60
N ALA A 124 5.97 -18.34 1.56
CA ALA A 124 5.14 -19.02 2.57
C ALA A 124 3.66 -19.18 2.13
N PHE A 125 3.22 -18.46 1.09
CA PHE A 125 1.82 -18.39 0.70
C PHE A 125 1.22 -19.76 0.35
N SER A 126 1.87 -20.51 -0.54
CA SER A 126 1.29 -21.77 -1.02
C SER A 126 1.17 -22.84 0.05
N ASP A 127 2.11 -22.86 1.00
CA ASP A 127 2.09 -23.78 2.14
C ASP A 127 0.93 -23.47 3.10
N PHE A 128 0.50 -22.21 3.16
CA PHE A 128 -0.63 -21.79 3.96
C PHE A 128 -1.97 -22.02 3.25
N VAL A 129 -2.15 -21.46 2.04
CA VAL A 129 -3.44 -21.47 1.32
C VAL A 129 -3.70 -22.84 0.68
N GLY A 130 -2.64 -23.54 0.24
CA GLY A 130 -2.70 -24.81 -0.48
C GLY A 130 -2.76 -24.67 -2.02
N THR A 131 -2.72 -23.43 -2.55
CA THR A 131 -2.51 -23.13 -3.97
C THR A 131 -1.44 -22.04 -4.12
N ILE A 132 -0.82 -21.94 -5.30
CA ILE A 132 0.15 -20.86 -5.57
C ILE A 132 -0.56 -19.52 -5.73
N TYR A 133 0.13 -18.43 -5.39
CA TYR A 133 -0.44 -17.07 -5.42
C TYR A 133 -1.04 -16.70 -6.78
N GLU A 134 -0.37 -17.05 -7.88
CA GLU A 134 -0.83 -16.73 -9.24
C GLU A 134 -2.16 -17.39 -9.65
N LEU A 135 -2.58 -18.43 -8.92
CA LEU A 135 -3.83 -19.14 -9.17
C LEU A 135 -4.88 -18.91 -8.07
N SER A 136 -4.57 -18.10 -7.06
CA SER A 136 -5.44 -17.82 -5.93
C SER A 136 -6.39 -16.68 -6.24
N GLU A 137 -7.59 -16.71 -5.66
CA GLU A 137 -8.49 -15.56 -5.56
C GLU A 137 -8.14 -14.61 -4.39
N LEU A 138 -7.09 -14.95 -3.63
CA LEU A 138 -6.60 -14.14 -2.52
C LEU A 138 -5.44 -13.24 -2.95
N GLU A 139 -5.42 -12.04 -2.39
CA GLU A 139 -4.28 -11.13 -2.49
C GLU A 139 -3.33 -11.32 -1.31
N LEU A 140 -2.04 -11.13 -1.57
CA LEU A 140 -0.99 -11.16 -0.58
C LEU A 140 -0.59 -9.72 -0.23
N GLY A 141 -0.59 -9.41 1.07
CA GLY A 141 -0.02 -8.18 1.60
C GLY A 141 0.99 -8.45 2.71
N PHE A 142 1.71 -7.41 3.10
CA PHE A 142 2.63 -7.49 4.22
C PHE A 142 2.71 -6.19 5.03
N LEU A 143 2.83 -6.34 6.34
CA LEU A 143 3.15 -5.27 7.26
C LEU A 143 4.65 -5.30 7.54
N VAL A 144 5.31 -4.17 7.33
CA VAL A 144 6.71 -3.94 7.68
C VAL A 144 6.78 -2.87 8.78
N PRO A 145 7.76 -2.95 9.70
CA PRO A 145 7.98 -1.89 10.67
C PRO A 145 8.27 -0.57 9.98
N ARG A 146 7.95 0.53 10.66
CA ARG A 146 8.56 1.82 10.34
C ARG A 146 9.96 1.86 10.94
N ARG A 147 10.82 2.72 10.40
CA ARG A 147 12.15 2.99 10.97
C ARG A 147 12.11 3.27 12.48
N THR A 148 11.13 4.05 12.94
CA THR A 148 10.96 4.38 14.36
C THR A 148 10.73 3.16 15.23
N ASP A 149 9.93 2.21 14.75
CA ASP A 149 9.56 1.00 15.49
C ASP A 149 10.73 -0.01 15.45
N PHE A 150 11.45 -0.07 14.33
CA PHE A 150 12.64 -0.92 14.17
C PHE A 150 13.81 -0.49 15.04
N GLU A 151 14.04 0.83 15.13
CA GLU A 151 15.16 1.41 15.89
C GLU A 151 14.80 1.73 17.35
N HIS A 152 13.54 1.52 17.77
CA HIS A 152 13.09 1.82 19.13
C HIS A 152 13.93 1.06 20.18
N GLU A 153 14.18 1.60 21.38
CA GLU A 153 15.04 0.91 22.36
C GLU A 153 14.34 -0.26 23.06
N ALA A 154 13.07 -0.07 23.45
CA ALA A 154 12.28 -1.07 24.18
C ALA A 154 11.26 -1.85 23.33
N ALA A 155 10.43 -1.17 22.53
CA ALA A 155 9.35 -1.77 21.73
C ALA A 155 9.78 -2.03 20.27
N GLN A 156 10.80 -2.88 20.09
CA GLN A 156 11.34 -3.17 18.75
C GLN A 156 10.42 -4.10 17.96
N PHE A 157 9.72 -3.56 16.97
CA PHE A 157 9.14 -4.38 15.92
C PHE A 157 10.14 -4.50 14.77
N ARG A 158 10.67 -5.71 14.55
CA ARG A 158 11.60 -6.03 13.47
C ARG A 158 11.06 -7.15 12.57
N GLY A 159 9.79 -7.51 12.76
CA GLY A 159 9.14 -8.60 12.05
C GLY A 159 8.47 -8.12 10.77
N VAL A 160 8.07 -9.06 9.94
CA VAL A 160 7.13 -8.89 8.83
C VAL A 160 5.90 -9.71 9.18
N HIS A 161 4.71 -9.17 8.97
CA HIS A 161 3.47 -9.93 9.06
C HIS A 161 2.90 -10.07 7.66
N CYS A 162 2.92 -11.29 7.14
CA CYS A 162 2.31 -11.62 5.86
C CYS A 162 0.84 -11.92 6.08
N TYR A 163 -0.02 -11.28 5.31
CA TYR A 163 -1.46 -11.48 5.41
C TYR A 163 -2.09 -11.71 4.04
N VAL A 164 -3.26 -12.32 4.05
CA VAL A 164 -4.11 -12.47 2.87
C VAL A 164 -5.38 -11.64 3.00
N SER A 165 -5.93 -11.21 1.87
CA SER A 165 -7.26 -10.59 1.72
C SER A 165 -7.95 -11.12 0.47
N SER A 166 -9.24 -10.85 0.30
CA SER A 166 -9.91 -11.15 -0.98
C SER A 166 -9.41 -10.24 -2.11
N ALA A 167 -9.18 -10.78 -3.32
CA ALA A 167 -8.77 -9.99 -4.48
C ALA A 167 -9.84 -9.01 -4.97
N ASP A 168 -11.11 -9.30 -4.71
CA ASP A 168 -12.23 -8.42 -5.06
C ASP A 168 -12.56 -7.39 -3.98
N GLY A 169 -11.81 -7.37 -2.87
CA GLY A 169 -12.01 -6.46 -1.73
C GLY A 169 -13.20 -6.81 -0.83
N THR A 170 -13.85 -7.96 -1.04
CA THR A 170 -14.88 -8.46 -0.11
C THR A 170 -14.26 -9.04 1.17
N GLU A 171 -15.09 -9.18 2.21
CA GLU A 171 -14.66 -9.81 3.46
C GLU A 171 -14.47 -11.32 3.27
N LEU A 172 -13.38 -11.84 3.82
CA LEU A 172 -13.16 -13.26 3.99
C LEU A 172 -14.11 -13.81 5.06
N VAL A 173 -14.47 -15.09 4.91
CA VAL A 173 -15.17 -15.86 5.94
C VAL A 173 -14.49 -17.20 6.11
N GLY A 174 -14.14 -17.53 7.36
CA GLY A 174 -13.28 -18.65 7.68
C GLY A 174 -11.82 -18.36 7.37
N SER A 175 -10.92 -19.16 7.94
CA SER A 175 -9.50 -19.11 7.62
C SER A 175 -9.25 -19.52 6.16
N ALA A 176 -8.32 -18.85 5.51
CA ALA A 176 -7.75 -19.18 4.21
C ALA A 176 -6.79 -20.38 4.26
N ARG A 177 -6.41 -20.85 5.45
CA ARG A 177 -5.53 -22.02 5.63
C ARG A 177 -6.13 -23.26 4.95
N GLY A 178 -5.43 -23.79 3.96
CA GLY A 178 -5.84 -24.98 3.20
C GLY A 178 -7.17 -24.80 2.46
N SER A 179 -7.58 -23.56 2.21
CA SER A 179 -8.87 -23.24 1.59
C SER A 179 -8.88 -23.52 0.09
N LEU A 180 -7.69 -23.59 -0.55
CA LEU A 180 -7.51 -23.73 -2.00
C LEU A 180 -8.22 -22.64 -2.81
N ARG A 181 -8.47 -21.49 -2.16
CA ARG A 181 -9.01 -20.27 -2.74
C ARG A 181 -7.97 -19.61 -3.63
#